data_AF-A0A3D3MRG3-F1
#
_entry.id   AF-A0A3D3MRG3-F1
#
_cell.length_a   1.000
_cell.length_b   1.000
_cell.length_c   1.000
_cell.angle_alpha   90.00
_cell.angle_beta   90.00
_cell.angle_gamma   90.00
#
_symmetry.space_group_name_H-M   'P 1'
#
loop_
_entity.id
_entity.type
_entity.pdbx_description
1 polymer ?
#
loop_
_entity_poly.entity_id
_entity_poly.type
_entity_poly.pdbx_seq_one_letter_code
_entity_poly.pdbx_strand_id
1 'polypeptide(L)'
;QTIKQVPVIKIAEQYPKHIVNNSNLAFVKDITGLELDKRVLISLVKPDNVEHYIDHSAKIYYTGKRFPTTVALNKLYYFMPYIKGQGVRDLYLIKIARVGTKQEIHPECEDNDFRLVFEIQYVKQLFEGYRPVHLNIWRTFTDTTMESLLKMNEIEDVV
;
A
#
# COMPACT_ATOMS: atom_id res chain seq x y z
N GLN A 1 19.13 11.48 5.18
CA GLN A 1 18.23 12.53 4.65
C GLN A 1 16.96 12.56 5.50
N THR A 2 16.54 13.72 6.01
CA THR A 2 15.32 13.81 6.82
C THR A 2 14.10 13.87 5.90
N ILE A 3 13.32 12.78 5.86
CA ILE A 3 12.07 12.72 5.08
C ILE A 3 11.01 13.57 5.78
N LYS A 4 10.48 14.57 5.07
CA LYS A 4 9.42 15.45 5.58
C LYS A 4 8.11 14.68 5.76
N GLN A 5 7.34 15.08 6.77
CA GLN A 5 6.04 14.47 7.12
C GLN A 5 4.93 15.48 6.87
N VAL A 6 3.77 15.00 6.45
CA VAL A 6 2.56 15.82 6.37
C VAL A 6 1.45 15.21 7.22
N PRO A 7 0.73 16.02 8.01
CA PRO A 7 -0.51 15.59 8.63
C PRO A 7 -1.55 15.25 7.56
N VAL A 8 -2.21 14.11 7.68
CA VAL A 8 -3.17 13.63 6.65
C VAL A 8 -4.33 14.61 6.44
N ILE A 9 -4.71 15.38 7.45
CA ILE A 9 -5.73 16.44 7.32
C ILE A 9 -5.40 17.45 6.20
N LYS A 10 -4.13 17.81 6.02
CA LYS A 10 -3.73 18.71 4.93
C LYS A 10 -3.86 18.08 3.55
N ILE A 11 -3.77 16.75 3.48
CA ILE A 11 -3.98 15.99 2.24
C ILE A 11 -5.48 16.01 1.89
N ALA A 12 -6.36 15.91 2.89
CA ALA A 12 -7.81 16.00 2.69
C ALA A 12 -8.24 17.35 2.12
N GLU A 13 -7.64 18.45 2.61
CA GLU A 13 -7.87 19.80 2.09
C GLU A 13 -7.52 19.90 0.59
N GLN A 14 -6.47 19.20 0.15
CA GLN A 14 -6.04 19.20 -1.25
C GLN A 14 -6.88 18.27 -2.15
N TYR A 15 -7.37 17.16 -1.61
CA TYR A 15 -8.10 16.13 -2.35
C TYR A 15 -9.43 15.78 -1.65
N PRO A 16 -10.49 16.57 -1.85
CA PRO A 16 -11.72 16.49 -1.05
C PRO A 16 -12.62 15.30 -1.36
N LYS A 17 -12.40 14.58 -2.48
CA LYS A 17 -13.20 13.41 -2.88
C LYS A 17 -12.36 12.14 -2.90
N HIS A 18 -11.43 12.05 -3.85
CA HIS A 18 -10.52 10.91 -4.01
C HIS A 18 -9.16 11.43 -4.47
N ILE A 19 -8.10 10.77 -4.01
CA ILE A 19 -6.70 11.03 -4.39
C ILE A 19 -6.31 10.13 -5.58
N VAL A 20 -6.76 8.88 -5.57
CA VAL A 20 -6.63 7.91 -6.67
C VAL A 20 -8.00 7.30 -6.95
N ASN A 21 -8.35 7.12 -8.23
CA ASN A 21 -9.53 6.36 -8.63
C ASN A 21 -9.24 5.55 -9.90
N ASN A 22 -9.00 4.27 -9.68
CA ASN A 22 -8.69 3.23 -10.66
C ASN A 22 -9.88 2.25 -10.82
N SER A 23 -11.10 2.64 -10.42
CA SER A 23 -12.28 1.76 -10.39
C SER A 23 -12.58 1.09 -11.74
N ASN A 24 -12.25 1.75 -12.85
CA ASN A 24 -12.52 1.26 -14.20
C ASN A 24 -11.61 0.09 -14.61
N LEU A 25 -10.51 -0.16 -13.89
CA LEU A 25 -9.56 -1.24 -14.19
C LEU A 25 -10.01 -2.60 -13.63
N ALA A 26 -11.00 -2.61 -12.72
CA ALA A 26 -11.55 -3.83 -12.13
C ALA A 26 -12.32 -4.71 -13.14
N PHE A 27 -12.65 -4.19 -14.32
CA PHE A 27 -13.28 -4.95 -15.42
C PHE A 27 -12.29 -5.64 -16.35
N VAL A 28 -10.99 -5.35 -16.23
CA VAL A 28 -9.97 -6.15 -16.93
C VAL A 28 -9.74 -7.40 -16.09
N LYS A 29 -10.59 -8.39 -16.34
CA LYS A 29 -10.66 -9.70 -15.67
C LYS A 29 -9.35 -10.52 -15.74
N ASP A 30 -8.36 -9.98 -16.44
CA ASP A 30 -7.05 -10.54 -16.72
C ASP A 30 -6.03 -9.39 -16.74
N ILE A 31 -5.43 -9.05 -15.59
CA ILE A 31 -4.11 -8.39 -15.60
C ILE A 31 -3.11 -9.48 -16.02
N THR A 32 -3.17 -9.89 -17.29
CA THR A 32 -2.22 -10.82 -17.91
C THR A 32 -0.84 -10.17 -18.07
N GLY A 33 -0.80 -8.84 -18.16
CA GLY A 33 0.41 -8.03 -18.16
C GLY A 33 0.56 -7.23 -16.87
N LEU A 34 1.64 -7.48 -16.13
CA LEU A 34 2.04 -6.66 -14.99
C LEU A 34 2.56 -5.31 -15.52
N GLU A 35 1.98 -4.20 -15.07
CA GLU A 35 2.42 -2.86 -15.52
C GLU A 35 3.70 -2.45 -14.78
N LEU A 36 4.86 -2.73 -15.41
CA LEU A 36 6.18 -2.62 -14.77
C LEU A 36 6.59 -1.18 -14.43
N ASP A 37 6.07 -0.18 -15.16
CA ASP A 37 6.33 1.24 -14.96
C ASP A 37 5.55 1.82 -13.76
N LYS A 38 4.52 1.12 -13.28
CA LYS A 38 3.63 1.63 -12.23
C LYS A 38 4.27 1.56 -10.84
N ARG A 39 3.84 2.49 -9.99
CA ARG A 39 4.33 2.62 -8.61
C ARG A 39 3.68 1.59 -7.70
N VAL A 40 4.50 1.04 -6.82
CA VAL A 40 4.12 0.11 -5.75
C VAL A 40 4.43 0.76 -4.43
N LEU A 41 3.41 0.87 -3.59
CA LEU A 41 3.62 1.19 -2.19
C LEU A 41 3.71 -0.11 -1.40
N ILE A 42 4.87 -0.35 -0.81
CA ILE A 42 5.08 -1.40 0.19
C ILE A 42 4.88 -0.77 1.55
N SER A 43 4.05 -1.38 2.40
CA SER A 43 3.83 -0.87 3.75
C SER A 43 3.73 -1.94 4.82
N LEU A 44 4.34 -1.66 5.96
CA LEU A 44 4.24 -2.47 7.17
C LEU A 44 2.78 -2.58 7.63
N VAL A 45 2.29 -3.82 7.65
CA VAL A 45 0.98 -4.16 8.19
C VAL A 45 1.05 -4.30 9.70
N LYS A 46 0.04 -3.78 10.39
CA LYS A 46 -0.08 -3.94 11.84
C LYS A 46 -0.48 -5.38 12.20
N PRO A 47 -0.01 -5.95 13.32
CA PRO A 47 -0.24 -7.34 13.68
C PRO A 47 -1.72 -7.77 13.68
N ASP A 48 -2.60 -6.89 14.12
CA ASP A 48 -4.06 -7.07 14.19
C ASP A 48 -4.73 -7.24 12.81
N ASN A 49 -4.08 -6.82 11.73
CA ASN A 49 -4.63 -6.90 10.37
C ASN A 49 -3.97 -7.99 9.52
N VAL A 50 -2.95 -8.70 10.03
CA VAL A 50 -2.13 -9.63 9.24
C VAL A 50 -2.95 -10.77 8.64
N GLU A 51 -3.88 -11.33 9.42
CA GLU A 51 -4.70 -12.48 9.01
C GLU A 51 -5.47 -12.21 7.71
N HIS A 52 -6.01 -10.99 7.56
CA HIS A 52 -6.74 -10.56 6.36
C HIS A 52 -5.89 -10.55 5.08
N TYR A 53 -4.56 -10.45 5.20
CA TYR A 53 -3.66 -10.51 4.06
C TYR A 53 -3.19 -11.94 3.78
N ILE A 54 -3.20 -12.81 4.79
CA ILE A 54 -2.85 -14.23 4.62
C ILE A 54 -3.98 -14.97 3.89
N ASP A 55 -5.24 -14.69 4.25
CA ASP A 55 -6.43 -15.30 3.65
C ASP A 55 -6.99 -14.54 2.44
N HIS A 56 -6.33 -13.45 2.04
CA HIS A 56 -6.71 -12.55 0.94
C HIS A 56 -8.09 -11.87 1.12
N SER A 57 -8.63 -11.81 2.34
CA SER A 57 -9.89 -11.14 2.65
C SER A 57 -9.79 -9.61 2.76
N ALA A 58 -8.57 -9.06 2.82
CA ALA A 58 -8.32 -7.63 2.94
C ALA A 58 -8.88 -6.84 1.74
N LYS A 59 -9.83 -5.94 2.03
CA LYS A 59 -10.43 -5.01 1.05
C LYS A 59 -9.99 -3.57 1.26
N ILE A 60 -9.48 -3.25 2.46
CA ILE A 60 -9.09 -1.91 2.85
C ILE A 60 -7.75 -1.97 3.57
N TYR A 61 -6.84 -1.08 3.21
CA TYR A 61 -5.64 -0.75 3.97
C TYR A 61 -5.75 0.68 4.50
N TYR A 62 -5.24 0.95 5.70
CA TYR A 62 -5.17 2.29 6.25
C TYR A 62 -3.79 2.61 6.83
N THR A 63 -3.35 3.85 6.65
CA THR A 63 -2.05 4.31 7.17
C THR A 63 -2.12 4.69 8.64
N GLY A 64 -0.97 5.00 9.24
CA GLY A 64 -0.92 5.78 10.48
C GLY A 64 -1.35 7.25 10.29
N LYS A 65 -1.26 8.04 11.37
CA LYS A 65 -1.61 9.48 11.42
C LYS A 65 -0.75 10.37 10.53
N ARG A 66 0.40 9.86 10.09
CA ARG A 66 1.40 10.60 9.31
C ARG A 66 1.79 9.79 8.09
N PHE A 67 2.04 10.50 7.00
CA PHE A 67 2.45 9.91 5.75
C PHE A 67 3.67 10.66 5.18
N PRO A 68 4.63 9.95 4.55
CA PRO A 68 5.78 10.59 3.92
C PRO A 68 5.36 11.48 2.75
N THR A 69 5.80 12.74 2.76
CA THR A 69 5.51 13.68 1.66
C THR A 69 6.24 13.34 0.37
N THR A 70 7.24 12.48 0.44
CA THR A 70 8.03 12.04 -0.72
C THR A 70 7.28 11.05 -1.61
N VAL A 71 6.19 10.47 -1.10
CA VAL A 71 5.35 9.54 -1.87
C VAL A 71 4.26 10.33 -2.59
N ALA A 72 4.29 10.28 -3.92
CA ALA A 72 3.30 10.95 -4.76
C ALA A 72 2.01 10.12 -4.82
N LEU A 73 1.04 10.46 -3.96
CA LEU A 73 -0.19 9.68 -3.78
C LEU A 73 -0.97 9.47 -5.09
N ASN A 74 -1.06 10.50 -5.94
CA ASN A 74 -1.75 10.44 -7.23
C ASN A 74 -1.06 9.53 -8.26
N LYS A 75 0.14 9.03 -7.98
CA LYS A 75 0.89 8.10 -8.84
C LYS A 75 0.86 6.66 -8.33
N LEU A 76 0.28 6.42 -7.15
CA LEU A 76 0.17 5.08 -6.60
C LEU A 76 -0.81 4.24 -7.42
N TYR A 77 -0.42 2.98 -7.64
CA TYR A 77 -1.20 2.05 -8.46
C TYR A 77 -1.30 0.69 -7.79
N TYR A 78 -0.17 0.13 -7.37
CA TYR A 78 -0.11 -1.12 -6.64
C TYR A 78 0.18 -0.89 -5.15
N PHE A 79 -0.26 -1.85 -4.35
CA PHE A 79 0.02 -1.98 -2.93
C PHE A 79 0.56 -3.38 -2.64
N MET A 80 1.55 -3.48 -1.76
CA MET A 80 2.00 -4.76 -1.22
C MET A 80 2.09 -4.69 0.32
N PRO A 81 1.39 -5.59 1.03
CA PRO A 81 1.52 -5.70 2.48
C PRO A 81 2.89 -6.26 2.86
N TYR A 82 3.57 -5.58 3.78
CA TYR A 82 4.78 -6.07 4.41
C TYR A 82 4.43 -6.68 5.78
N ILE A 83 4.64 -7.97 5.93
CA ILE A 83 4.43 -8.69 7.18
C ILE A 83 5.73 -8.66 8.00
N LYS A 84 5.66 -8.15 9.23
CA LYS A 84 6.84 -7.98 10.08
C LYS A 84 7.55 -9.32 10.29
N GLY A 85 8.85 -9.35 10.00
CA GLY A 85 9.68 -10.55 10.14
C GLY A 85 9.58 -11.55 8.98
N GLN A 86 8.71 -11.31 7.99
CA GLN A 86 8.57 -12.17 6.81
C GLN A 86 8.87 -11.40 5.51
N GLY A 87 8.22 -10.23 5.33
CA GLY A 87 8.40 -9.40 4.15
C GLY A 87 7.14 -9.30 3.28
N VAL A 88 7.33 -9.25 1.96
CA VAL A 88 6.25 -9.09 0.97
C VAL A 88 6.04 -10.37 0.16
N ARG A 89 4.83 -10.60 -0.34
CA ARG A 89 4.51 -11.78 -1.17
C ARG A 89 3.41 -11.48 -2.19
N ASP A 90 2.33 -10.89 -1.71
CA ASP A 90 1.09 -10.74 -2.47
C ASP A 90 0.95 -9.32 -3.03
N LEU A 91 0.45 -9.22 -4.27
CA LEU A 91 0.24 -7.95 -4.97
C LEU A 91 -1.24 -7.58 -4.96
N TYR A 92 -1.51 -6.32 -4.63
CA TYR A 92 -2.83 -5.72 -4.63
C TYR A 92 -2.87 -4.50 -5.55
N LEU A 93 -4.02 -4.27 -6.17
CA LEU A 93 -4.33 -3.05 -6.89
C LEU A 93 -4.96 -2.04 -5.92
N ILE A 94 -4.51 -0.79 -5.95
CA ILE A 94 -5.19 0.32 -5.28
C ILE A 94 -6.30 0.80 -6.21
N LYS A 95 -7.55 0.51 -5.84
CA LYS A 95 -8.74 0.98 -6.55
C LYS A 95 -9.01 2.44 -6.25
N ILE A 96 -9.06 2.77 -4.96
CA ILE A 96 -9.38 4.11 -4.50
C ILE A 96 -8.39 4.46 -3.40
N ALA A 97 -7.84 5.66 -3.45
CA ALA A 97 -7.14 6.26 -2.32
C ALA A 97 -7.90 7.50 -1.89
N ARG A 98 -8.21 7.61 -0.59
CA ARG A 98 -8.92 8.75 -0.02
C ARG A 98 -8.43 9.03 1.39
N VAL A 99 -8.83 10.16 1.94
CA VAL A 99 -8.72 10.40 3.38
C VAL A 99 -10.00 9.90 4.04
N GLY A 100 -9.86 9.20 5.16
CA GLY A 100 -10.95 8.77 6.02
C GLY A 100 -10.55 8.83 7.48
N THR A 101 -11.46 8.51 8.39
CA THR A 101 -11.15 8.41 9.83
C THR A 101 -10.92 6.96 10.24
N LYS A 102 -10.29 6.72 11.40
CA LYS A 102 -10.20 5.36 11.95
C LYS A 102 -11.58 4.74 12.21
N GLN A 103 -12.54 5.57 12.63
CA GLN A 103 -13.90 5.14 12.98
C GLN A 103 -14.67 4.48 11.84
N GLU A 104 -14.35 4.83 10.60
CA GLU A 104 -14.96 4.16 9.44
C GLU A 104 -14.66 2.66 9.39
N ILE A 105 -13.55 2.24 10.00
CA ILE A 105 -13.08 0.85 10.01
C ILE A 105 -13.27 0.23 11.41
N HIS A 106 -13.11 1.04 12.45
CA HIS A 106 -13.24 0.65 13.86
C HIS A 106 -14.20 1.60 14.59
N PRO A 107 -15.53 1.43 14.43
CA PRO A 107 -16.54 2.31 15.03
C PRO A 107 -16.46 2.39 16.56
N GLU A 108 -15.91 1.37 17.20
CA GLU A 108 -15.67 1.28 18.64
C GLU A 108 -14.57 2.23 19.14
N CYS A 109 -13.80 2.84 18.23
CA CYS A 109 -12.67 3.68 18.59
C CYS A 109 -13.05 5.17 18.61
N GLU A 110 -12.81 5.87 19.72
CA GLU A 110 -13.04 7.33 19.82
C GLU A 110 -12.02 8.19 19.04
N ASP A 111 -11.11 7.55 18.30
CA ASP A 111 -10.04 8.20 17.53
C ASP A 111 -10.57 8.76 16.18
N ASN A 112 -10.81 10.07 16.15
CA ASN A 112 -11.23 10.82 14.96
C ASN A 112 -10.08 11.20 14.01
N ASP A 113 -8.88 10.64 14.19
CA ASP A 113 -7.74 11.04 13.36
C ASP A 113 -7.87 10.60 11.91
N PHE A 114 -7.59 11.55 11.02
CA PHE A 114 -7.52 11.33 9.59
C PHE A 114 -6.37 10.40 9.19
N ARG A 115 -6.68 9.46 8.29
CA ARG A 115 -5.77 8.46 7.74
C ARG A 115 -5.97 8.36 6.24
N LEU A 116 -4.93 7.96 5.54
CA LEU A 116 -5.09 7.53 4.16
C LEU A 116 -5.69 6.14 4.18
N VAL A 117 -6.77 5.99 3.43
CA VAL A 117 -7.51 4.75 3.27
C VAL A 117 -7.39 4.35 1.81
N PHE A 118 -6.90 3.14 1.57
CA PHE A 118 -6.81 2.53 0.25
C PHE A 118 -7.82 1.40 0.17
N GLU A 119 -8.75 1.50 -0.77
CA GLU A 119 -9.56 0.37 -1.19
C GLU A 119 -8.69 -0.47 -2.13
N ILE A 120 -8.47 -1.72 -1.75
CA ILE A 120 -7.51 -2.61 -2.40
C ILE A 120 -8.22 -3.85 -2.95
N GLN A 121 -7.65 -4.42 -4.00
CA GLN A 121 -8.08 -5.70 -4.57
C GLN A 121 -6.87 -6.60 -4.76
N TYR A 122 -6.95 -7.83 -4.26
CA TYR A 122 -5.95 -8.86 -4.53
C TYR A 122 -5.83 -9.11 -6.03
N VAL A 123 -4.60 -9.13 -6.54
CA VAL A 123 -4.28 -9.39 -7.94
C VAL A 123 -3.73 -10.80 -8.08
N LYS A 124 -2.58 -11.07 -7.45
CA LYS A 124 -1.92 -12.36 -7.48
C LYS A 124 -0.86 -12.46 -6.39
N GLN A 125 -0.44 -13.68 -6.12
CA GLN A 125 0.80 -13.96 -5.41
C GLN A 125 1.97 -13.64 -6.35
N LEU A 126 2.77 -12.63 -6.01
CA LEU A 126 3.87 -12.17 -6.86
C LEU A 126 5.12 -13.04 -6.69
N PHE A 127 5.36 -13.51 -5.46
CA PHE A 127 6.50 -14.35 -5.10
C PHE A 127 6.03 -15.69 -4.51
N GLU A 128 6.80 -16.76 -4.73
CA GLU A 128 6.48 -18.10 -4.18
C GLU A 128 6.38 -18.11 -2.64
N GLY A 129 7.26 -17.36 -1.98
CA GLY A 129 7.27 -17.16 -0.52
C GLY A 129 7.36 -15.70 -0.14
N TYR A 130 7.30 -15.41 1.17
CA TYR A 130 7.56 -14.07 1.67
C TYR A 130 9.03 -13.71 1.50
N ARG A 131 9.28 -12.52 0.96
CA ARG A 131 10.62 -12.00 0.71
C ARG A 131 10.87 -10.72 1.49
N PRO A 132 11.96 -10.63 2.27
CA PRO A 132 12.31 -9.41 2.97
C PRO A 132 12.61 -8.32 1.94
N VAL A 133 12.12 -7.11 2.21
CA VAL A 133 12.42 -5.93 1.39
C VAL A 133 12.73 -4.78 2.34
N HIS A 134 13.78 -4.01 2.05
CA HIS A 134 14.12 -2.89 2.90
C HIS A 134 13.01 -1.82 2.88
N LEU A 135 12.50 -1.45 4.06
CA LEU A 135 11.53 -0.37 4.24
C LEU A 135 12.28 0.97 4.40
N ASN A 136 12.50 1.64 3.27
CA ASN A 136 13.40 2.79 3.12
C ASN A 136 12.91 4.06 3.84
N ILE A 137 11.63 4.11 4.20
CA ILE A 137 10.99 5.26 4.83
C ILE A 137 10.55 4.86 6.23
N TRP A 138 11.27 5.37 7.24
CA TRP A 138 11.00 5.15 8.67
C TRP A 138 10.81 3.69 9.09
N ARG A 139 11.37 2.73 8.33
CA ARG A 139 11.13 1.28 8.51
C ARG A 139 9.65 0.89 8.43
N THR A 140 8.84 1.65 7.71
CA THR A 140 7.37 1.47 7.60
C THR A 140 6.87 1.49 6.16
N PHE A 141 7.54 2.21 5.25
CA PHE A 141 7.14 2.28 3.85
C PHE A 141 8.34 2.12 2.91
N THR A 142 8.07 1.63 1.71
CA THR A 142 8.92 1.79 0.52
C THR A 142 8.03 2.14 -0.66
N ASP A 143 8.41 3.17 -1.41
CA ASP A 143 7.74 3.58 -2.65
C ASP A 143 8.71 3.36 -3.81
N THR A 144 8.34 2.45 -4.70
CA THR A 144 9.19 1.94 -5.79
C THR A 144 8.36 1.69 -7.05
N THR A 145 8.98 1.22 -8.14
CA THR A 145 8.26 0.71 -9.32
C THR A 145 8.18 -0.81 -9.30
N MET A 146 7.21 -1.39 -10.00
CA MET A 146 7.11 -2.85 -10.17
C MET A 146 8.40 -3.42 -10.76
N GLU A 147 8.97 -2.77 -11.78
CA GLU A 147 10.25 -3.15 -12.37
C GLU A 147 11.39 -3.19 -11.34
N SER A 148 11.53 -2.13 -10.53
CA SER A 148 12.61 -2.04 -9.54
C SER A 148 12.45 -3.09 -8.44
N LEU A 149 11.21 -3.35 -8.02
CA LEU A 149 10.91 -4.39 -7.03
C LEU A 149 11.32 -5.78 -7.52
N LEU A 150 11.04 -6.12 -8.78
CA LEU A 150 11.40 -7.42 -9.34
C LEU A 150 12.93 -7.57 -9.45
N LYS A 151 13.63 -6.54 -9.92
CA LYS A 151 15.11 -6.54 -9.99
C LYS A 151 15.77 -6.70 -8.62
N MET A 152 15.21 -6.09 -7.57
CA MET A 152 15.72 -6.27 -6.19
C MET A 152 15.62 -7.72 -5.72
N ASN A 153 14.57 -8.44 -6.14
CA ASN A 153 14.34 -9.83 -5.74
C ASN A 153 15.14 -10.84 -6.57
N GLU A 154 15.38 -10.56 -7.86
CA GLU A 154 16.23 -11.42 -8.71
C GLU A 154 17.68 -11.48 -8.19
N ILE A 155 18.17 -10.39 -7.59
CA ILE A 155 19.53 -10.34 -7.04
C ILE A 155 19.65 -11.20 -5.77
N GLU A 156 18.60 -11.30 -4.95
CA GLU A 156 18.63 -12.12 -3.72
C GLU A 156 18.56 -13.63 -4.00
N ASP A 157 18.00 -14.07 -5.13
CA ASP A 157 17.95 -15.49 -5.49
C ASP A 157 19.25 -16.03 -6.11
N VAL A 158 20.17 -15.14 -6.51
CA VAL A 158 21.44 -15.49 -7.19
C VAL A 158 22.64 -15.52 -6.23
N VAL A 159 22.47 -15.03 -4.99
CA VAL A 159 23.52 -14.94 -3.96
C VAL A 159 23.28 -15.99 -2.87
#